data_AF-C0NN59-F1
#
_entry.id   AF-C0NN59-F1
#
_cell.length_a   1.000
_cell.length_b   1.000
_cell.length_c   1.000
_cell.angle_alpha   90.00
_cell.angle_beta   90.00
_cell.angle_gamma   90.00
#
_symmetry.space_group_name_H-M   'P 1'
#
loop_
_entity.id
_entity.type
_entity.pdbx_description
1 polymer ?
#
loop_
_entity_poly.entity_id
_entity_poly.type
_entity_poly.pdbx_seq_one_letter_code
_entity_poly.pdbx_strand_id
1 'polypeptide(L)'
;MAFTSGMNLAAVGRGKPKRRRDAAGLNEGPEGGADSPRRGGWIHISDTRNPPEFARSPWPEDIFGSLEVDGNGNIEGNYQPSGTYRLITSKGILGLSPFMREKLIQRLRSEENS
;
A
#
# COMPACT_ATOMS: atom_id res chain seq x y z
N MET A 1 -31.85 18.72 -47.08
CA MET A 1 -32.03 18.63 -45.62
C MET A 1 -33.45 18.13 -45.36
N ALA A 2 -33.60 16.91 -44.88
CA ALA A 2 -34.85 16.40 -44.31
C ALA A 2 -34.45 15.35 -43.27
N PHE A 3 -34.47 15.75 -41.99
CA PHE A 3 -34.27 14.86 -40.86
C PHE A 3 -35.66 14.50 -40.33
N THR A 4 -36.00 13.21 -40.34
CA THR A 4 -37.12 12.66 -39.58
C THR A 4 -36.71 11.28 -39.09
N SER A 5 -35.95 11.23 -38.00
CA SER A 5 -35.67 9.98 -37.30
C SER A 5 -36.77 9.77 -36.26
N GLY A 6 -37.55 8.70 -36.44
CA GLY A 6 -38.76 8.42 -35.67
C GLY A 6 -38.49 8.16 -34.18
N MET A 7 -39.30 8.81 -33.34
CA MET A 7 -39.38 8.56 -31.91
C MET A 7 -40.09 7.22 -31.65
N ASN A 8 -39.37 6.23 -31.10
CA ASN A 8 -39.99 5.03 -30.55
C ASN A 8 -40.50 5.31 -29.12
N LEU A 9 -41.76 5.72 -29.02
CA LEU A 9 -42.47 6.01 -27.77
C LEU A 9 -43.21 4.75 -27.28
N ALA A 10 -42.49 3.67 -26.93
CA ALA A 10 -43.13 2.49 -26.33
C ALA A 10 -42.14 1.58 -25.58
N ALA A 11 -41.28 2.15 -24.75
CA ALA A 11 -40.57 1.36 -23.74
C ALA A 11 -40.58 2.12 -22.41
N VAL A 12 -41.77 2.37 -21.89
CA VAL A 12 -42.01 2.82 -20.51
C VAL A 12 -41.65 1.65 -19.59
N GLY A 13 -40.34 1.48 -19.36
CA GLY A 13 -39.79 0.52 -18.42
C GLY A 13 -40.05 1.01 -16.99
N ARG A 14 -40.86 0.25 -16.25
CA ARG A 14 -41.12 0.39 -14.80
C ARG A 14 -39.81 0.55 -14.03
N GLY A 15 -39.54 1.78 -13.56
CA GLY A 15 -38.45 2.05 -12.63
C GLY A 15 -38.70 1.34 -11.30
N LYS A 16 -37.86 0.33 -10.98
CA LYS A 16 -37.76 -0.21 -9.62
C LYS A 16 -36.87 0.71 -8.77
N PRO A 17 -37.24 0.98 -7.51
CA PRO A 17 -36.72 2.10 -6.74
C PRO A 17 -35.28 1.87 -6.27
N LYS A 18 -34.51 2.97 -6.31
CA LYS A 18 -33.13 3.12 -5.84
C LYS A 18 -33.05 2.83 -4.34
N ARG A 19 -32.75 1.57 -3.98
CA ARG A 19 -32.45 1.20 -2.59
C ARG A 19 -31.17 1.90 -2.15
N ARG A 20 -31.27 2.51 -0.96
CA ARG A 20 -30.23 3.31 -0.28
C ARG A 20 -28.93 2.49 -0.17
N ARG A 21 -27.81 3.16 -0.47
CA ARG A 21 -26.47 2.64 -0.23
C ARG A 21 -26.22 2.70 1.27
N ASP A 22 -26.50 1.60 1.96
CA ASP A 22 -26.04 1.43 3.33
C ASP A 22 -24.56 1.04 3.30
N ALA A 23 -23.86 1.70 4.22
CA ALA A 23 -22.44 1.67 4.57
C ALA A 23 -21.58 0.54 3.98
N ALA A 24 -20.52 0.98 3.28
CA ALA A 24 -19.24 0.31 3.02
C ALA A 24 -19.09 -1.07 3.70
N GLY A 25 -19.65 -2.10 3.06
CA GLY A 25 -19.24 -3.46 3.30
C GLY A 25 -17.74 -3.54 3.01
N LEU A 26 -16.98 -3.99 4.01
CA LEU A 26 -15.64 -4.53 3.86
C LEU A 26 -15.75 -5.59 2.75
N ASN A 27 -15.42 -5.20 1.52
CA ASN A 27 -15.37 -6.15 0.42
C ASN A 27 -14.13 -6.99 0.71
N GLU A 28 -14.35 -8.14 1.32
CA GLU A 28 -13.49 -9.30 1.12
C GLU A 28 -13.42 -9.48 -0.40
N GLY A 29 -12.31 -9.04 -1.00
CA GLY A 29 -12.05 -9.26 -2.41
C GLY A 29 -12.08 -10.75 -2.72
N PRO A 30 -12.33 -11.14 -3.98
CA PRO A 30 -12.40 -12.55 -4.34
C PRO A 30 -11.16 -13.28 -3.84
N GLU A 31 -11.37 -14.31 -3.02
CA GLU A 31 -10.35 -15.27 -2.62
C GLU A 31 -9.77 -15.85 -3.91
N GLY A 32 -8.65 -15.28 -4.38
CA GLY A 32 -7.90 -15.86 -5.48
C GLY A 32 -7.51 -17.27 -5.06
N GLY A 33 -7.96 -18.27 -5.82
CA GLY A 33 -7.65 -19.67 -5.55
C GLY A 33 -6.16 -19.87 -5.36
N ALA A 34 -5.78 -20.88 -4.56
CA ALA A 34 -4.41 -21.16 -4.13
C ALA A 34 -3.35 -21.16 -5.25
N ASP A 35 -3.77 -21.37 -6.50
CA ASP A 35 -2.91 -21.41 -7.70
C ASP A 35 -2.89 -20.10 -8.51
N SER A 36 -3.48 -19.01 -8.02
CA SER A 36 -3.39 -17.72 -8.69
C SER A 36 -1.92 -17.24 -8.67
N PRO A 37 -1.33 -16.84 -9.81
CA PRO A 37 0.04 -16.32 -9.81
C PRO A 37 0.10 -15.15 -8.82
N ARG A 38 0.89 -15.33 -7.75
CA ARG A 38 1.10 -14.32 -6.73
C ARG A 38 1.68 -13.10 -7.45
N ARG A 39 0.98 -11.97 -7.41
CA ARG A 39 1.47 -10.73 -7.99
C ARG A 39 2.56 -10.18 -7.08
N GLY A 40 3.66 -9.72 -7.68
CA GLY A 40 4.64 -8.90 -6.98
C GLY A 40 4.03 -7.59 -6.47
N GLY A 41 4.79 -6.84 -5.71
CA GLY A 41 4.34 -5.59 -5.12
C GLY A 41 5.40 -4.86 -4.32
N TRP A 42 4.96 -3.89 -3.52
CA TRP A 42 5.83 -3.05 -2.71
C TRP A 42 5.69 -3.40 -1.24
N ILE A 43 6.82 -3.58 -0.56
CA ILE A 43 6.89 -3.74 0.90
C ILE A 43 7.45 -2.46 1.49
N HIS A 44 6.70 -1.84 2.41
CA HIS A 44 7.18 -0.68 3.16
C HIS A 44 8.13 -1.13 4.28
N ILE A 45 9.34 -0.57 4.30
CA ILE A 45 10.32 -0.77 5.37
C ILE A 45 10.15 0.36 6.36
N SER A 46 9.78 0.02 7.60
CA SER A 46 9.49 0.99 8.66
C SER A 46 10.30 0.74 9.92
N ASP A 47 10.39 1.81 10.71
CA ASP A 47 10.93 1.85 12.05
C ASP A 47 10.06 1.04 13.04
N THR A 48 10.68 0.46 14.06
CA THR A 48 10.02 -0.38 15.08
C THR A 48 9.41 0.40 16.25
N ARG A 49 9.51 1.73 16.30
CA ARG A 49 9.02 2.58 17.41
C ARG A 49 7.51 2.57 17.54
N ASN A 50 6.81 2.39 16.43
CA ASN A 50 5.36 2.46 16.34
C ASN A 50 4.86 1.42 15.32
N PRO A 51 4.80 0.13 15.71
CA PRO A 51 4.37 -0.93 14.81
C PRO A 51 2.96 -0.66 14.26
N PRO A 52 2.71 -0.91 12.96
CA PRO A 52 1.38 -0.72 12.39
C PRO A 52 0.36 -1.72 12.97
N GLU A 53 -0.91 -1.33 12.90
CA GLU A 53 -2.02 -2.25 13.14
C GLU A 53 -2.03 -3.39 12.11
N PHE A 54 -2.61 -4.54 12.47
CA PHE A 54 -2.66 -5.70 11.59
C PHE A 54 -3.26 -5.36 10.22
N ALA A 55 -2.62 -5.85 9.15
CA ALA A 55 -3.00 -5.59 7.76
C ALA A 55 -3.06 -4.09 7.37
N ARG A 56 -2.34 -3.20 8.08
CA ARG A 56 -2.22 -1.78 7.75
C ARG A 56 -0.78 -1.41 7.40
N SER A 57 -0.63 -0.41 6.53
CA SER A 57 0.66 0.22 6.29
C SER A 57 1.08 1.08 7.49
N PRO A 58 2.39 1.22 7.76
CA PRO A 58 2.92 2.13 8.77
C PRO A 58 2.52 3.60 8.49
N TRP A 59 2.62 4.44 9.52
CA TRP A 59 2.47 5.88 9.32
C TRP A 59 3.58 6.41 8.40
N PRO A 60 3.32 7.40 7.52
CA PRO A 60 4.32 7.90 6.58
C PRO A 60 5.65 8.31 7.23
N GLU A 61 5.58 8.95 8.41
CA GLU A 61 6.75 9.39 9.16
C GLU A 61 7.60 8.25 9.76
N ASP A 62 7.07 7.02 9.77
CA ASP A 62 7.74 5.81 10.26
C ASP A 62 8.35 4.98 9.11
N ILE A 63 8.10 5.31 7.84
CA ILE A 63 8.56 4.55 6.67
C ILE A 63 9.89 5.12 6.15
N PHE A 64 10.95 4.33 6.15
CA PHE A 64 12.22 4.68 5.51
C PHE A 64 12.08 4.75 3.98
N GLY A 65 11.45 3.71 3.43
CA GLY A 65 11.24 3.55 2.00
C GLY A 65 10.47 2.27 1.70
N SER A 66 10.33 1.97 0.43
CA SER A 66 9.61 0.81 -0.07
C SER A 66 10.53 -0.03 -0.96
N LEU A 67 10.38 -1.34 -0.88
CA LEU A 67 11.15 -2.30 -1.65
C LEU A 67 10.22 -3.09 -2.56
N GLU A 68 10.56 -3.17 -3.84
CA GLU A 68 9.84 -3.98 -4.81
C GLU A 68 10.20 -5.46 -4.67
N VAL A 69 9.18 -6.30 -4.68
CA VAL A 69 9.30 -7.76 -4.59
C VAL A 69 8.48 -8.47 -5.68
N ASP A 70 8.99 -9.62 -6.13
CA ASP A 70 8.30 -10.50 -7.07
C ASP A 70 7.15 -11.29 -6.40
N GLY A 71 6.44 -12.11 -7.18
CA GLY A 71 5.38 -12.98 -6.68
C GLY A 71 5.82 -14.04 -5.64
N ASN A 72 7.12 -14.33 -5.58
CA ASN A 72 7.72 -15.26 -4.63
C ASN A 72 8.26 -14.56 -3.37
N GLY A 73 8.23 -13.22 -3.32
CA GLY A 73 8.79 -12.42 -2.24
C GLY A 73 10.29 -12.16 -2.37
N ASN A 74 10.89 -12.43 -3.53
CA ASN A 74 12.28 -12.06 -3.80
C ASN A 74 12.36 -10.57 -4.16
N ILE A 75 13.46 -9.93 -3.79
CA ILE A 75 13.72 -8.52 -4.06
C ILE A 75 14.09 -8.35 -5.55
N GLU A 76 13.35 -7.52 -6.30
CA GLU A 76 13.65 -7.23 -7.72
C GLU A 76 14.65 -6.07 -7.90
N GLY A 77 15.04 -5.41 -6.80
CA GLY A 77 16.16 -4.47 -6.76
C GLY A 77 15.78 -2.99 -6.65
N ASN A 78 14.49 -2.64 -6.75
CA ASN A 78 14.05 -1.25 -6.63
C ASN A 78 13.77 -0.89 -5.17
N TYR A 79 14.63 -0.03 -4.60
CA TYR A 79 14.36 0.67 -3.34
C TYR A 79 13.96 2.12 -3.62
N GLN A 80 12.80 2.54 -3.13
CA GLN A 80 12.32 3.90 -3.22
C GLN A 80 12.27 4.56 -1.84
N PRO A 81 13.04 5.63 -1.58
CA PRO A 81 12.95 6.34 -0.31
C PRO A 81 11.58 7.00 -0.14
N SER A 82 11.05 6.97 1.08
CA SER A 82 9.74 7.57 1.42
C SER A 82 9.77 9.10 1.35
N GLY A 83 10.91 9.71 1.71
CA GLY A 83 11.06 11.17 1.82
C GLY A 83 10.30 11.81 2.99
N THR A 84 9.47 11.06 3.71
CA THR A 84 8.64 11.56 4.82
C THR A 84 9.07 11.05 6.19
N TYR A 85 10.07 10.17 6.26
CA TYR A 85 10.60 9.61 7.51
C TYR A 85 11.10 10.71 8.47
N ARG A 86 10.85 10.53 9.77
CA ARG A 86 11.30 11.45 10.83
C ARG A 86 12.03 10.69 11.92
N LEU A 87 13.22 11.16 12.31
CA LEU A 87 14.02 10.55 13.38
C LEU A 87 13.37 10.64 14.77
N ILE A 88 12.60 11.69 15.03
CA ILE A 88 11.90 11.92 16.30
C ILE A 88 10.46 12.30 16.00
N THR A 89 9.51 11.63 16.64
CA THR A 89 8.08 11.94 16.57
C THR A 89 7.46 11.94 17.97
N SER A 90 6.15 12.18 18.06
CA SER A 90 5.41 12.05 19.32
C SER A 90 5.45 10.64 19.93
N LYS A 91 5.86 9.63 19.14
CA LYS A 91 6.00 8.24 19.59
C LYS A 91 7.39 7.90 20.12
N GLY A 92 8.34 8.82 20.01
CA GLY A 92 9.70 8.67 20.52
C GLY A 92 10.79 8.90 19.48
N ILE A 93 12.01 8.54 19.86
CA ILE A 93 13.17 8.51 18.97
C ILE A 93 13.12 7.28 18.05
N LEU A 94 13.87 7.31 16.95
CA LEU A 94 13.98 6.20 16.00
C LEU A 94 14.20 4.84 16.69
N GLY A 95 13.44 3.84 16.24
CA GLY A 95 13.51 2.45 16.63
C GLY A 95 14.04 1.58 15.49
N LEU A 96 15.28 1.12 15.61
CA LEU A 96 15.84 0.17 14.65
C LEU A 96 15.79 -1.24 15.20
N SER A 97 15.39 -2.18 14.34
CA SER A 97 15.57 -3.61 14.61
C SER A 97 17.06 -3.92 14.84
N PRO A 98 17.40 -4.99 15.58
CA PRO A 98 18.79 -5.34 15.84
C PRO A 98 19.66 -5.40 14.58
N PHE A 99 19.14 -6.01 13.50
CA PHE A 99 19.83 -6.10 12.21
C PHE A 99 20.06 -4.72 11.57
N MET A 100 19.03 -3.88 11.50
CA MET A 100 19.15 -2.54 10.90
C MET A 100 20.09 -1.64 11.70
N ARG A 101 20.04 -1.75 13.03
CA ARG A 101 20.97 -1.05 13.93
C ARG A 101 22.41 -1.48 13.68
N GLU A 102 22.66 -2.79 13.56
CA GLU A 102 23.99 -3.31 13.28
C GLU A 102 24.50 -2.80 11.93
N LYS A 103 23.66 -2.81 10.89
CA LYS A 103 24.02 -2.27 9.56
C LYS A 103 24.33 -0.77 9.60
N LEU A 104 23.56 0.01 10.37
CA LEU A 104 23.84 1.42 10.59
C LEU A 104 25.20 1.62 11.27
N ILE A 105 25.48 0.88 12.36
CA ILE A 105 26.77 0.96 13.07
C ILE A 105 27.94 0.56 12.15
N GLN A 106 27.78 -0.52 11.38
CA GLN A 106 28.77 -0.96 10.39
C GLN A 106 29.07 0.15 9.38
N ARG A 107 28.03 0.81 8.87
CA ARG A 107 28.18 1.94 7.94
C ARG A 107 28.89 3.13 8.58
N LEU A 108 28.46 3.55 9.76
CA LEU A 108 29.06 4.69 10.47
C LEU A 108 30.55 4.45 10.76
N ARG A 109 30.93 3.24 11.20
CA ARG A 109 32.35 2.87 11.39
C ARG A 109 33.16 2.89 10.10
N SER A 110 32.54 2.52 8.97
CA SER A 110 33.21 2.60 7.68
C SER A 110 33.46 4.05 7.25
N GLU A 111 32.56 4.97 7.59
CA GLU A 111 32.69 6.40 7.31
C GLU A 111 33.67 7.09 8.26
N GLU A 112 33.74 6.68 9.52
CA GLU A 112 34.71 7.21 10.50
C GLU A 112 36.16 6.86 10.13
N ASN A 113 36.37 5.71 9.50
CA ASN A 113 37.68 5.24 9.06
C ASN A 113 38.06 5.68 7.63
N SER A 114 37.18 6.38 6.92
CA SER A 114 37.41 6.88 5.54
C SER A 114 37.91 8.32 5.56
#